data_AF-A0A081QSW1-F1
#
_entry.id   AF-A0A081QSW1-F1
#
_cell.length_a   1.000
_cell.length_b   1.000
_cell.length_c   1.000
_cell.angle_alpha   90.00
_cell.angle_beta   90.00
_cell.angle_gamma   90.00
#
_symmetry.space_group_name_H-M   'P 1'
#
loop_
_entity.id
_entity.type
_entity.pdbx_description
1 polymer ?
#
loop_
_entity_poly.entity_id
_entity_poly.type
_entity_poly.pdbx_seq_one_letter_code
_entity_poly.pdbx_strand_id
1 'polypeptide(L)' 'MLSFFNDVEAAYEDKVEAKKLLDSYKEFKSVVPSKSEEKRLGREFETASGYSFYHAVQLAKEKREGKISLGN' A
#
# COMPACT_ATOMS: atom_id res chain seq x y z
N MET A 1 -2.76 -8.78 -5.34
CA MET A 1 -1.75 -8.94 -4.27
C MET A 1 -0.40 -8.40 -4.73
N LEU A 2 0.18 -8.90 -5.83
CA LEU A 2 1.38 -8.29 -6.43
C LEU A 2 1.13 -6.82 -6.83
N SER A 3 -0.03 -6.53 -7.43
CA SER A 3 -0.48 -5.16 -7.76
C SER A 3 -0.43 -4.19 -6.58
N PHE A 4 -0.87 -4.63 -5.39
CA PHE A 4 -0.90 -3.80 -4.19
C PHE A 4 0.52 -3.44 -3.72
N PHE A 5 1.42 -4.42 -3.62
CA PHE A 5 2.79 -4.15 -3.17
C PHE A 5 3.57 -3.30 -4.18
N ASN A 6 3.38 -3.52 -5.48
CA ASN A 6 3.96 -2.67 -6.51
C ASN A 6 3.44 -1.22 -6.44
N ASP A 7 2.14 -1.03 -6.16
CA ASP A 7 1.58 0.31 -5.98
C ASP A 7 2.12 1.00 -4.72
N VAL A 8 2.45 0.23 -3.68
CA VAL A 8 3.13 0.73 -2.48
C VAL A 8 4.55 1.15 -2.82
N GLU A 9 5.33 0.32 -3.51
CA GLU A 9 6.69 0.67 -3.96
C GLU A 9 6.67 1.95 -4.82
N ALA A 10 5.75 2.05 -5.77
CA ALA A 10 5.57 3.25 -6.57
C ALA A 10 5.23 4.50 -5.75
N ALA A 11 4.54 4.35 -4.61
CA ALA A 11 4.28 5.47 -3.70
C ALA A 11 5.56 5.98 -3.01
N TYR A 12 6.58 5.14 -2.82
CA TYR A 12 7.86 5.53 -2.22
C TYR A 12 8.91 5.95 -3.27
N GLU A 13 8.90 5.34 -4.45
CA GLU A 13 9.92 5.58 -5.50
C GLU A 13 9.53 6.71 -6.48
N ASP A 14 8.24 6.95 -6.70
CA ASP A 14 7.72 8.03 -7.53
C ASP A 14 6.37 8.50 -6.96
N LYS A 15 5.27 8.24 -7.69
CA LYS A 15 3.92 8.69 -7.39
C LYS A 15 2.93 7.64 -7.82
N VAL A 16 1.89 7.46 -7.02
CA VAL A 16 0.75 6.60 -7.38
C VAL A 16 -0.55 7.35 -7.20
N GLU A 17 -1.54 7.10 -8.06
CA GLU A 17 -2.90 7.62 -7.85
C GLU A 17 -3.47 7.02 -6.56
N ALA A 18 -3.94 7.86 -5.64
CA ALA A 18 -4.50 7.43 -4.35
C ALA A 18 -5.62 6.40 -4.56
N LYS A 19 -6.50 6.65 -5.54
CA LYS A 19 -7.57 5.73 -5.90
C LYS A 19 -7.04 4.36 -6.36
N LYS A 20 -5.99 4.34 -7.19
CA LYS A 20 -5.38 3.10 -7.68
C LYS A 20 -4.85 2.25 -6.53
N LEU A 21 -4.10 2.86 -5.61
CA LEU A 21 -3.58 2.16 -4.43
C LEU A 21 -4.70 1.65 -3.50
N LEU A 22 -5.78 2.42 -3.35
CA LEU A 22 -6.93 2.00 -2.54
C LEU A 22 -7.70 0.84 -3.18
N ASP A 23 -7.83 0.83 -4.50
CA ASP A 23 -8.49 -0.23 -5.26
C ASP A 23 -7.66 -1.54 -5.17
N SER A 24 -6.34 -1.47 -5.37
CA SER A 24 -5.48 -2.65 -5.21
C SER A 24 -5.39 -3.12 -3.74
N TYR A 25 -5.46 -2.21 -2.76
CA TYR A 25 -5.60 -2.56 -1.35
C TYR A 25 -6.93 -3.27 -1.05
N LYS A 26 -8.03 -2.86 -1.69
CA LYS A 26 -9.34 -3.54 -1.54
C LYS A 26 -9.29 -4.96 -2.08
N GLU A 27 -8.66 -5.18 -3.24
CA GLU A 27 -8.43 -6.52 -3.78
C GLU A 27 -7.55 -7.37 -2.85
N PHE A 28 -6.47 -6.79 -2.33
CA PHE A 28 -5.63 -7.43 -1.32
C PHE A 28 -6.45 -7.87 -0.10
N LYS A 29 -7.31 -6.99 0.44
CA LYS A 29 -8.18 -7.30 1.58
C LYS A 29 -9.26 -8.33 1.29
N SER A 30 -9.69 -8.47 0.04
CA SER A 30 -10.60 -9.54 -0.38
C SER A 30 -9.94 -10.93 -0.29
N VAL A 31 -8.62 -11.00 -0.51
CA VAL A 31 -7.84 -12.24 -0.40
C VAL A 31 -7.35 -12.44 1.03
N VAL A 32 -6.98 -11.36 1.73
CA VAL A 32 -6.48 -11.35 3.11
C VAL A 32 -7.45 -10.60 4.03
N PRO A 33 -8.61 -11.20 4.36
CA PRO A 33 -9.59 -10.55 5.20
C PRO A 33 -9.08 -10.38 6.64
N SER A 34 -8.27 -11.33 7.13
CA SER A 34 -7.74 -11.35 8.48
C SER A 34 -6.78 -10.20 8.77
N LYS A 35 -7.03 -9.47 9.87
CA LYS A 35 -6.15 -8.39 10.34
C LYS A 35 -4.80 -8.91 10.85
N SER A 36 -4.76 -10.11 11.45
CA SER A 36 -3.50 -10.68 11.93
C SER A 36 -2.58 -11.08 10.78
N GLU A 37 -3.17 -11.62 9.70
CA GLU A 37 -2.44 -11.99 8.50
C GLU A 37 -1.94 -10.77 7.73
N GLU A 38 -2.79 -9.75 7.55
CA GLU A 38 -2.38 -8.46 6.99
C GLU A 38 -1.18 -7.86 7.74
N LYS A 39 -1.20 -7.88 9.09
CA LYS A 39 -0.08 -7.40 9.90
C LYS A 39 1.19 -8.24 9.69
N ARG A 40 1.05 -9.56 9.52
CA ARG A 40 2.21 -10.45 9.25
C ARG A 40 2.82 -10.12 7.90
N LEU A 41 2.01 -10.06 6.85
CA LEU A 41 2.44 -9.71 5.50
C LEU A 41 3.05 -8.31 5.44
N GLY A 42 2.52 -7.36 6.22
CA GLY A 42 3.11 -6.01 6.33
C GLY A 42 4.50 -6.01 6.90
N ARG A 43 4.75 -6.76 7.97
CA ARG A 43 6.11 -6.89 8.53
C ARG A 43 7.06 -7.59 7.56
N GLU A 44 6.60 -8.64 6.88
CA GLU A 44 7.41 -9.37 5.90
C GLU A 44 7.79 -8.49 4.71
N PHE A 45 6.81 -7.75 4.16
CA PHE A 45 7.04 -6.78 3.09
C PHE A 45 8.00 -5.68 3.53
N GLU A 46 7.75 -5.03 4.67
CA GLU A 46 8.59 -3.95 5.18
C GLU A 46 10.03 -4.41 5.48
N THR A 47 10.21 -5.65 5.96
CA THR A 47 11.54 -6.23 6.17
C THR A 47 12.28 -6.45 4.84
N ALA A 48 11.58 -6.81 3.78
CA ALA A 48 12.16 -7.11 2.48
C ALA A 48 12.43 -5.86 1.62
N SER A 49 11.52 -4.88 1.64
CA SER A 49 11.58 -3.68 0.79
C SER A 49 12.07 -2.42 1.51
N GLY A 50 11.95 -2.37 2.84
CA GLY A 50 12.13 -1.15 3.62
C GLY A 50 10.93 -0.19 3.57
N TYR A 51 9.82 -0.57 2.93
CA TYR A 51 8.65 0.27 2.76
C TYR A 51 7.48 -0.18 3.63
N SER A 52 6.82 0.77 4.30
CA SER A 52 5.59 0.51 5.05
C SER A 52 4.37 0.71 4.16
N PHE A 53 3.68 -0.37 3.79
CA PHE A 53 2.41 -0.25 3.08
C PHE A 53 1.33 0.43 3.93
N TYR A 54 1.44 0.32 5.26
CA TYR A 54 0.48 0.94 6.16
C TYR A 54 0.46 2.45 5.97
N HIS A 55 1.64 3.09 5.94
CA HIS A 55 1.75 4.53 5.68
C HIS A 55 1.24 4.91 4.29
N ALA A 56 1.55 4.12 3.26
CA ALA A 56 1.05 4.34 1.90
C ALA A 56 -0.48 4.33 1.85
N VAL A 57 -1.11 3.34 2.50
CA VAL A 57 -2.57 3.23 2.58
C VAL A 57 -3.19 4.36 3.41
N GLN A 58 -2.58 4.77 4.52
CA GLN A 58 -3.08 5.91 5.31
C GLN A 58 -3.10 7.19 4.48
N LEU A 59 -1.97 7.51 3.83
CA LEU A 59 -1.86 8.69 2.98
C LEU A 59 -2.86 8.67 1.82
N ALA A 60 -3.07 7.50 1.20
CA ALA A 60 -4.08 7.34 0.16
C ALA A 60 -5.50 7.58 0.66
N LYS A 61 -5.83 7.10 1.87
CA LYS A 61 -7.16 7.31 2.50
C LYS A 61 -7.41 8.78 2.86
N GLU A 62 -6.37 9.48 3.32
CA GLU A 62 -6.44 10.90 3.64
C GLU A 62 -6.64 11.74 2.37
N LYS A 63 -5.84 11.47 1.32
CA LYS A 63 -5.90 12.20 0.06
C LYS A 63 -7.14 11.88 -0.77
N ARG A 64 -7.59 10.61 -0.77
CA ARG A 64 -8.71 10.03 -1.56
C ARG A 64 -8.53 10.06 -3.07
N GLU A 65 -8.05 11.18 -3.64
CA GLU A 65 -7.90 11.41 -5.07
C GLU A 65 -6.60 12.15 -5.42
N GLY A 66 -6.12 11.93 -6.66
CA GLY A 66 -4.85 12.47 -7.14
C GLY A 66 -3.64 11.67 -6.65
N LYS A 67 -2.45 12.12 -7.06
CA LYS A 67 -1.19 11.41 -6.82
C LYS A 67 -0.64 11.60 -5.40
N ILE A 68 -0.22 10.51 -4.75
CA ILE A 68 0.50 10.49 -3.47
C ILE A 68 1.97 10.10 -3.70
N SER A 69 2.85 10.56 -2.81
CA SER A 69 4.25 10.12 -2.70
C SER A 69 4.68 10.18 -1.24
N LEU A 70 5.51 9.22 -0.83
CA LEU A 70 6.16 9.11 0.48
C LEU A 70 7.69 9.23 0.39
N GLY A 71 8.24 9.25 -0.82
CA GLY A 71 9.63 9.64 -1.06
C GLY A 71 9.80 11.15 -0.89
N ASN A 72 10.99 11.57 -0.45
CA ASN A 72 11.34 12.99 -0.33
C ASN A 72 11.33 13.72 -1.68
#